data_AF-A0A1G5CZT5-F1
#
_entry.id   AF-A0A1G5CZT5-F1
#
_cell.length_a   1.000
_cell.length_b   1.000
_cell.length_c   1.000
_cell.angle_alpha   90.00
_cell.angle_beta   90.00
_cell.angle_gamma   90.00
#
_symmetry.space_group_name_H-M   'P 1'
#
loop_
_entity.id
_entity.type
_entity.pdbx_description
1 polymer ?
#
loop_
_entity_poly.entity_id
_entity_poly.type
_entity_poly.pdbx_seq_one_letter_code
_entity_poly.pdbx_strand_id
1 'polypeptide(L)'
;MKKYIAALGALLVLSGTSYAATVTENCGCGLGKELIGEKTGLAWNILGTSLNGTSGNQTFGISSGTLGCEKPDAFVSNERMDTFVADNMDSLAVDIATGNGENLDALMEIAQVSGADKAAACQALQANFDTIYPTADVENTAVAQSIRGVLAQI
;
A
#
# COMPACT_ATOMS: atom_id res chain seq x y z
N MET A 1 16.29 -17.74 -42.55
CA MET A 1 16.25 -17.80 -41.07
C MET A 1 17.51 -17.21 -40.40
N LYS A 2 18.73 -17.55 -40.84
CA LYS A 2 19.99 -17.01 -40.26
C LYS A 2 20.18 -15.47 -40.40
N LYS A 3 19.56 -14.85 -41.42
CA LYS A 3 19.62 -13.41 -41.70
C LYS A 3 18.76 -12.56 -40.75
N TYR A 4 17.68 -13.14 -40.21
CA TYR A 4 16.78 -12.47 -39.28
C TYR A 4 17.33 -12.48 -37.85
N ILE A 5 18.13 -13.49 -37.49
CA ILE A 5 18.85 -13.55 -36.20
C ILE A 5 19.94 -12.46 -36.15
N ALA A 6 20.64 -12.21 -37.27
CA ALA A 6 21.61 -11.14 -37.37
C ALA A 6 20.98 -9.73 -37.33
N ALA A 7 19.77 -9.57 -37.89
CA ALA A 7 19.04 -8.30 -37.85
C ALA A 7 18.47 -7.97 -36.45
N LEU A 8 18.03 -8.99 -35.70
CA LEU A 8 17.64 -8.83 -34.29
C LEU A 8 18.83 -8.53 -33.36
N GLY A 9 20.03 -9.04 -33.68
CA GLY A 9 21.25 -8.74 -32.93
C GLY A 9 21.83 -7.35 -33.19
N ALA A 10 21.63 -6.78 -34.38
CA ALA A 10 22.23 -5.50 -34.78
C ALA A 10 21.43 -4.26 -34.32
N LEU A 11 20.17 -4.41 -33.90
CA LEU A 11 19.36 -3.29 -33.41
C LEU A 11 19.66 -2.91 -31.93
N LEU A 12 20.50 -3.68 -31.24
CA LEU A 12 20.80 -3.53 -29.81
C LEU A 12 22.01 -2.63 -29.48
N VAL A 13 22.68 -2.03 -30.48
CA VAL A 13 23.98 -1.37 -30.27
C VAL A 13 23.91 0.17 -30.38
N LEU A 14 22.72 0.76 -30.42
CA LEU A 14 22.55 2.22 -30.57
C LEU A 14 21.61 2.80 -29.51
N SER A 15 22.04 2.79 -28.25
CA SER A 15 21.46 3.64 -27.22
C SER A 15 22.59 4.23 -26.38
N GLY A 16 23.07 5.40 -26.82
CA GLY A 16 24.08 6.18 -26.15
C GLY A 16 23.62 6.70 -24.79
N THR A 17 24.56 6.71 -23.86
CA THR A 17 24.71 7.60 -22.69
C THR A 17 23.47 8.39 -22.25
N SER A 18 22.40 7.71 -21.87
CA SER A 18 21.46 8.22 -20.86
C SER A 18 22.09 7.91 -19.51
N TYR A 19 21.99 8.83 -18.53
CA TYR A 19 22.23 8.51 -17.12
C TYR A 19 21.52 7.20 -16.82
N ALA A 20 22.29 6.12 -16.73
CA ALA A 20 21.72 4.79 -16.85
C ALA A 20 21.12 4.48 -15.49
N ALA A 21 19.81 4.69 -15.37
CA ALA A 21 19.09 4.35 -14.18
C ALA A 21 19.41 2.90 -13.79
N THR A 22 19.71 2.71 -12.51
CA THR A 22 20.10 1.40 -12.00
C THR A 22 18.91 0.44 -12.10
N VAL A 23 19.16 -0.86 -11.95
CA VAL A 23 18.05 -1.82 -11.90
C VAL A 23 17.10 -1.50 -10.76
N THR A 24 17.62 -1.05 -9.61
CA THR A 24 16.80 -0.55 -8.49
C THR A 24 15.87 0.59 -8.92
N GLU A 25 16.38 1.57 -9.65
CA GLU A 25 15.62 2.75 -10.07
C GLU A 25 14.56 2.43 -11.14
N ASN A 26 14.87 1.52 -12.08
CA ASN A 26 13.98 1.22 -13.23
C ASN A 26 13.02 0.05 -13.00
N CYS A 27 13.38 -0.96 -12.21
CA CYS A 27 12.64 -2.23 -12.13
C CYS A 27 11.64 -2.29 -10.97
N GLY A 28 11.61 -1.26 -10.10
CA GLY A 28 10.77 -1.24 -8.90
C GLY A 28 11.21 -2.29 -7.88
N CYS A 29 10.26 -2.91 -7.19
CA CYS A 29 10.53 -3.96 -6.20
C CYS A 29 10.53 -5.37 -6.83
N GLY A 30 11.04 -6.38 -6.11
CA GLY A 30 11.04 -7.78 -6.55
C GLY A 30 12.43 -8.40 -6.66
N LEU A 31 12.47 -9.70 -7.00
CA LEU A 31 13.69 -10.52 -6.97
C LEU A 31 14.83 -9.98 -7.85
N GLY A 32 14.51 -9.43 -9.01
CA GLY A 32 15.48 -8.85 -9.93
C GLY A 32 16.13 -7.57 -9.40
N LYS A 33 15.39 -6.73 -8.66
CA LYS A 33 15.99 -5.61 -7.91
C LYS A 33 16.93 -6.17 -6.84
N GLU A 34 16.45 -7.11 -6.02
CA GLU A 34 17.23 -7.63 -4.88
C GLU A 34 18.53 -8.33 -5.31
N LEU A 35 18.52 -9.01 -6.46
CA LEU A 35 19.70 -9.73 -6.95
C LEU A 35 20.67 -8.87 -7.77
N ILE A 36 20.18 -7.86 -8.50
CA ILE A 36 21.02 -7.06 -9.41
C ILE A 36 21.35 -5.67 -8.83
N GLY A 37 20.39 -5.03 -8.18
CA GLY A 37 20.54 -3.75 -7.47
C GLY A 37 21.08 -2.62 -8.34
N GLU A 38 22.24 -2.10 -7.98
CA GLU A 38 22.79 -0.86 -8.53
C GLU A 38 23.51 -1.01 -9.89
N LYS A 39 23.36 -2.14 -10.59
CA LYS A 39 23.93 -2.27 -11.94
C LYS A 39 23.21 -1.36 -12.92
N THR A 40 23.98 -0.78 -13.83
CA THR A 40 23.49 0.16 -14.83
C THR A 40 23.58 -0.45 -16.24
N GLY A 41 22.70 0.00 -17.13
CA GLY A 41 22.72 -0.39 -18.54
C GLY A 41 21.57 -1.33 -18.94
N LEU A 42 21.26 -1.32 -20.23
CA LEU A 42 20.06 -1.97 -20.80
C LEU A 42 19.99 -3.47 -20.48
N ALA A 43 21.09 -4.20 -20.64
CA ALA A 43 21.11 -5.64 -20.41
C ALA A 43 20.78 -6.01 -18.95
N TRP A 44 21.32 -5.25 -17.99
CA TRP A 44 21.05 -5.46 -16.57
C TRP A 44 19.61 -5.12 -16.21
N ASN A 45 19.07 -4.05 -16.77
CA ASN A 45 17.66 -3.66 -16.58
C ASN A 45 16.68 -4.70 -17.16
N ILE A 46 16.96 -5.22 -18.36
CA ILE A 46 16.16 -6.30 -18.96
C ILE A 46 16.23 -7.56 -18.10
N LEU A 47 17.42 -7.93 -17.61
CA LEU A 47 17.59 -9.10 -16.76
C LEU A 47 16.84 -8.92 -15.43
N GLY A 48 16.95 -7.76 -14.80
CA GLY A 48 16.24 -7.44 -13.56
C GLY A 48 14.73 -7.49 -13.73
N THR A 49 14.22 -6.88 -14.80
CA THR A 49 12.80 -6.95 -15.15
C THR A 49 12.33 -8.39 -15.40
N SER A 50 13.13 -9.18 -16.13
CA SER A 50 12.81 -10.59 -16.41
C SER A 50 12.79 -11.43 -15.13
N LEU A 51 13.74 -11.19 -14.22
CA LEU A 51 13.77 -11.83 -12.92
C LEU A 51 12.55 -11.42 -12.07
N ASN A 52 12.14 -10.15 -12.05
CA ASN A 52 10.91 -9.71 -11.38
C ASN A 52 9.64 -10.38 -11.95
N GLY A 53 9.59 -10.58 -13.27
CA GLY A 53 8.48 -11.27 -13.94
C GLY A 53 8.47 -12.79 -13.77
N THR A 54 9.57 -13.40 -13.33
CA THR A 54 9.69 -14.86 -13.26
C THR A 54 8.81 -15.41 -12.12
N SER A 55 7.93 -16.36 -12.47
CA SER A 55 6.96 -16.96 -11.55
C SER A 55 6.06 -15.93 -10.84
N GLY A 56 5.86 -14.75 -11.43
CA GLY A 56 5.06 -13.68 -10.83
C GLY A 56 5.59 -13.19 -9.47
N ASN A 57 6.90 -13.33 -9.19
CA ASN A 57 7.43 -13.01 -7.87
C ASN A 57 7.28 -11.54 -7.49
N GLN A 58 7.27 -10.61 -8.45
CA GLN A 58 6.98 -9.21 -8.16
C GLN A 58 5.54 -9.05 -7.65
N THR A 59 4.57 -9.72 -8.27
CA THR A 59 3.18 -9.75 -7.79
C THR A 59 3.08 -10.38 -6.41
N PHE A 60 3.75 -11.52 -6.19
CA PHE A 60 3.81 -12.15 -4.87
C PHE A 60 4.43 -11.21 -3.84
N GLY A 61 5.55 -10.55 -4.17
CA GLY A 61 6.24 -9.59 -3.32
C GLY A 61 5.33 -8.44 -2.90
N ILE A 62 4.63 -7.82 -3.86
CA ILE A 62 3.65 -6.77 -3.59
C ILE A 62 2.51 -7.29 -2.69
N SER A 63 1.98 -8.48 -2.97
CA SER A 63 0.87 -9.04 -2.19
C SER A 63 1.27 -9.46 -0.77
N SER A 64 2.53 -9.87 -0.56
CA SER A 64 3.02 -10.43 0.70
C SER A 64 3.85 -9.45 1.53
N GLY A 65 4.33 -8.35 0.94
CA GLY A 65 5.30 -7.45 1.57
C GLY A 65 6.72 -8.03 1.62
N THR A 66 7.14 -8.76 0.58
CA THR A 66 8.46 -9.40 0.50
C THR A 66 9.26 -8.92 -0.71
N LEU A 67 10.53 -9.34 -0.83
CA LEU A 67 11.41 -8.99 -1.96
C LEU A 67 11.58 -7.47 -2.17
N GLY A 68 11.64 -6.74 -1.06
CA GLY A 68 11.76 -5.28 -1.07
C GLY A 68 10.54 -4.55 -1.63
N CYS A 69 9.39 -5.23 -1.73
CA CYS A 69 8.08 -4.64 -2.03
C CYS A 69 7.34 -4.31 -0.73
N GLU A 70 6.74 -3.13 -0.68
CA GLU A 70 5.83 -2.77 0.40
C GLU A 70 4.46 -3.38 0.14
N LYS A 71 3.86 -3.99 1.18
CA LYS A 71 2.51 -4.52 1.08
C LYS A 71 1.55 -3.32 1.09
N PRO A 72 0.61 -3.21 0.14
CA PRO A 72 -0.45 -2.22 0.26
C PRO A 72 -1.29 -2.54 1.50
N ASP A 73 -1.24 -1.67 2.52
CA ASP A 73 -1.91 -1.89 3.82
C ASP A 73 -3.44 -1.97 3.73
N ALA A 74 -4.00 -1.51 2.62
CA ALA A 74 -5.41 -1.16 2.53
C ALA A 74 -6.38 -2.36 2.46
N PHE A 75 -6.06 -3.49 1.80
CA PHE A 75 -7.16 -4.39 1.41
C PHE A 75 -7.79 -5.17 2.58
N VAL A 76 -6.99 -5.72 3.49
CA VAL A 76 -7.50 -6.58 4.59
C VAL A 76 -7.94 -5.78 5.81
N SER A 77 -7.26 -4.67 6.13
CA SER A 77 -7.67 -3.79 7.23
C SER A 77 -9.01 -3.12 6.92
N ASN A 78 -9.25 -2.72 5.67
CA ASN A 78 -10.50 -2.09 5.26
C ASN A 78 -11.71 -3.00 5.45
N GLU A 79 -11.66 -4.26 5.03
CA GLU A 79 -12.78 -5.19 5.19
C GLU A 79 -13.10 -5.47 6.66
N ARG A 80 -12.07 -5.62 7.50
CA ARG A 80 -12.24 -5.80 8.95
C ARG A 80 -12.82 -4.55 9.61
N MET A 81 -12.35 -3.36 9.21
CA MET A 81 -12.86 -2.10 9.71
C MET A 81 -14.31 -1.86 9.28
N ASP A 82 -14.64 -2.12 8.01
CA ASP A 82 -16.00 -2.00 7.46
C ASP A 82 -16.96 -2.93 8.23
N THR A 83 -16.56 -4.18 8.47
CA THR A 83 -17.35 -5.14 9.26
C THR A 83 -17.49 -4.70 10.71
N PHE A 84 -16.41 -4.28 11.35
CA PHE A 84 -16.43 -3.84 12.75
C PHE A 84 -17.30 -2.61 12.97
N VAL A 85 -17.20 -1.61 12.07
CA VAL A 85 -18.03 -0.40 12.11
C VAL A 85 -19.50 -0.78 11.91
N ALA A 86 -19.82 -1.67 10.98
CA ALA A 86 -21.19 -2.12 10.77
C ALA A 86 -21.78 -2.82 12.00
N ASP A 87 -21.00 -3.65 12.69
CA ASP A 87 -21.46 -4.40 13.86
C ASP A 87 -21.55 -3.56 15.15
N ASN A 88 -20.81 -2.44 15.23
CA ASN A 88 -20.64 -1.67 16.47
C ASN A 88 -20.94 -0.17 16.33
N MET A 89 -21.64 0.24 15.27
CA MET A 89 -21.78 1.65 14.87
C MET A 89 -22.26 2.57 16.00
N ASP A 90 -23.30 2.17 16.74
CA ASP A 90 -23.89 3.00 17.81
C ASP A 90 -22.92 3.18 18.98
N SER A 91 -22.34 2.08 19.47
CA SER A 91 -21.35 2.12 20.56
C SER A 91 -20.10 2.89 20.14
N LEU A 92 -19.66 2.70 18.90
CA LEU A 92 -18.51 3.39 18.34
C LEU A 92 -18.76 4.90 18.20
N ALA A 93 -19.98 5.33 17.88
CA ALA A 93 -20.34 6.74 17.86
C ALA A 93 -20.18 7.38 19.25
N VAL A 94 -20.66 6.70 20.30
CA VAL A 94 -20.49 7.19 21.68
C VAL A 94 -19.02 7.29 22.05
N ASP A 95 -18.24 6.25 21.79
CA ASP A 95 -16.82 6.19 22.15
C ASP A 95 -15.96 7.21 21.37
N ILE A 96 -16.28 7.47 20.10
CA ILE A 96 -15.62 8.53 19.32
C ILE A 96 -16.00 9.90 19.88
N ALA A 97 -17.27 10.13 20.23
CA ALA A 97 -17.72 11.41 20.77
C ALA A 97 -17.04 11.74 22.12
N THR A 98 -16.82 10.73 22.97
CA THR A 98 -16.08 10.87 24.23
C THR A 98 -14.56 10.91 24.03
N GLY A 99 -14.06 10.46 22.88
CA GLY A 99 -12.64 10.35 22.54
C GLY A 99 -11.93 9.17 23.21
N ASN A 100 -12.69 8.27 23.84
CA ASN A 100 -12.20 7.07 24.51
C ASN A 100 -13.33 6.06 24.72
N GLY A 101 -13.00 4.77 24.67
CA GLY A 101 -13.91 3.66 24.94
C GLY A 101 -13.42 2.35 24.34
N GLU A 102 -14.07 1.24 24.71
CA GLU A 102 -13.64 -0.11 24.31
C GLU A 102 -13.76 -0.32 22.79
N ASN A 103 -14.81 0.20 22.15
CA ASN A 103 -15.00 0.06 20.72
C ASN A 103 -14.02 0.96 19.94
N LEU A 104 -13.71 2.15 20.45
CA LEU A 104 -12.68 3.00 19.86
C LEU A 104 -11.29 2.37 20.01
N ASP A 105 -10.98 1.77 21.15
CA ASP A 105 -9.72 1.06 21.37
C ASP A 105 -9.57 -0.14 20.42
N ALA A 106 -10.62 -0.94 20.27
CA ALA A 106 -10.65 -2.05 19.31
C ALA A 106 -10.52 -1.55 17.85
N LEU A 107 -11.15 -0.42 17.51
CA LEU A 107 -10.97 0.21 16.19
C LEU A 107 -9.51 0.58 15.95
N MET A 108 -8.80 1.12 16.94
CA MET A 108 -7.38 1.46 16.82
C MET A 108 -6.52 0.20 16.61
N GLU A 109 -6.84 -0.92 17.26
CA GLU A 109 -6.17 -2.19 17.02
C GLU A 109 -6.39 -2.71 15.59
N ILE A 110 -7.63 -2.62 15.07
CA ILE A 110 -7.96 -3.00 13.69
C ILE A 110 -7.25 -2.11 12.67
N ALA A 111 -7.18 -0.81 12.96
CA ALA A 111 -6.45 0.18 12.17
C ALA A 111 -4.93 0.09 12.35
N GLN A 112 -4.45 -0.80 13.24
CA GLN A 112 -3.03 -0.97 13.57
C GLN A 112 -2.35 0.32 14.07
N VAL A 113 -3.12 1.22 14.67
CA VAL A 113 -2.64 2.46 15.28
C VAL A 113 -2.27 2.18 16.74
N SER A 114 -1.02 2.45 17.11
CA SER A 114 -0.52 2.16 18.45
C SER A 114 0.49 3.22 18.94
N GLY A 115 0.87 3.15 20.21
CA GLY A 115 1.89 4.03 20.78
C GLY A 115 1.46 5.50 20.82
N ALA A 116 2.36 6.39 20.39
CA ALA A 116 2.15 7.84 20.44
C ALA A 116 1.01 8.31 19.51
N ASP A 117 0.80 7.60 18.40
CA ASP A 117 -0.15 7.99 17.36
C ASP A 117 -1.60 7.69 17.75
N LYS A 118 -1.82 6.73 18.66
CA LYS A 118 -3.16 6.36 19.14
C LYS A 118 -3.89 7.56 19.76
N ALA A 119 -3.21 8.34 20.59
CA ALA A 119 -3.82 9.51 21.22
C ALA A 119 -4.20 10.59 20.20
N ALA A 120 -3.34 10.84 19.21
CA ALA A 120 -3.60 11.78 18.13
C ALA A 120 -4.75 11.31 17.23
N ALA A 121 -4.80 10.01 16.91
CA ALA A 121 -5.86 9.41 16.12
C ALA A 121 -7.22 9.48 16.81
N CYS A 122 -7.31 9.11 18.09
CA CYS A 122 -8.56 9.24 18.86
C CYS A 122 -9.03 10.70 18.93
N GLN A 123 -8.10 11.64 19.14
CA GLN A 123 -8.42 13.06 19.17
C GLN A 123 -8.92 13.57 17.82
N ALA A 124 -8.32 13.14 16.71
CA ALA A 124 -8.76 13.53 15.38
C ALA A 124 -10.12 12.94 15.01
N LEU A 125 -10.38 11.68 15.37
CA LEU A 125 -11.70 11.06 15.19
C LEU A 125 -12.77 11.83 15.97
N GLN A 126 -12.50 12.17 17.24
CA GLN A 126 -13.39 12.98 18.05
C GLN A 126 -13.63 14.37 17.43
N ALA A 127 -12.56 15.05 17.00
CA ALA A 127 -12.65 16.38 16.40
C ALA A 127 -13.42 16.39 15.07
N ASN A 128 -13.49 15.24 14.38
CA ASN A 128 -14.22 15.06 13.13
C ASN A 128 -15.53 14.29 13.32
N PHE A 129 -16.06 14.19 14.55
CA PHE A 129 -17.27 13.42 14.83
C PHE A 129 -18.45 13.80 13.92
N ASP A 130 -18.72 15.09 13.76
CA ASP A 130 -19.83 15.58 12.93
C ASP A 130 -19.63 15.29 11.44
N THR A 131 -18.40 15.06 11.00
CA THR A 131 -18.08 14.63 9.63
C THR A 131 -18.29 13.11 9.48
N ILE A 132 -17.97 12.35 10.52
CA ILE A 132 -18.09 10.89 10.53
C ILE A 132 -19.55 10.45 10.70
N TYR A 133 -20.31 11.13 11.57
CA TYR A 133 -21.73 10.90 11.85
C TYR A 133 -22.57 12.16 11.56
N PRO A 134 -22.72 12.56 10.28
CA PRO A 134 -23.41 13.79 9.92
C PRO A 134 -24.93 13.74 10.19
N THR A 135 -25.50 12.53 10.23
CA THR A 135 -26.92 12.28 10.45
C THR A 135 -27.11 10.99 11.24
N ALA A 136 -28.25 10.85 11.92
CA ALA A 136 -28.59 9.61 12.63
C ALA A 136 -28.72 8.39 11.69
N ASP A 137 -29.16 8.60 10.45
CA ASP A 137 -29.37 7.54 9.45
C ASP A 137 -28.16 7.36 8.50
N VAL A 138 -26.94 7.70 8.96
CA VAL A 138 -25.75 7.52 8.12
C VAL A 138 -25.45 6.04 7.89
N GLU A 139 -25.11 5.69 6.65
CA GLU A 139 -24.74 4.32 6.28
C GLU A 139 -23.38 3.91 6.85
N ASN A 140 -23.27 2.67 7.34
CA ASN A 140 -22.04 2.15 7.95
C ASN A 140 -20.80 2.25 7.03
N THR A 141 -20.96 2.05 5.73
CA THR A 141 -19.88 2.17 4.73
C THR A 141 -19.36 3.61 4.64
N ALA A 142 -20.24 4.60 4.75
CA ALA A 142 -19.88 6.01 4.74
C ALA A 142 -19.15 6.41 6.04
N VAL A 143 -19.58 5.87 7.19
CA VAL A 143 -18.90 6.03 8.49
C VAL A 143 -17.49 5.44 8.40
N ALA A 144 -17.35 4.18 7.96
CA ALA A 144 -16.07 3.51 7.85
C ALA A 144 -15.13 4.20 6.85
N GLN A 145 -15.66 4.74 5.74
CA GLN A 145 -14.89 5.56 4.81
C GLN A 145 -14.40 6.87 5.45
N SER A 146 -15.26 7.55 6.21
CA SER A 146 -14.92 8.80 6.89
C SER A 146 -13.85 8.58 7.96
N ILE A 147 -13.98 7.53 8.77
CA ILE A 147 -12.97 7.11 9.76
C ILE A 147 -11.61 6.89 9.09
N ARG A 148 -11.57 6.13 7.98
CA ARG A 148 -10.33 5.92 7.21
C ARG A 148 -9.74 7.23 6.69
N GLY A 149 -10.59 8.13 6.19
CA GLY A 149 -10.18 9.43 5.70
C GLY A 149 -9.53 10.30 6.78
N VAL A 150 -10.04 10.25 8.01
CA VAL A 150 -9.47 10.96 9.17
C VAL A 150 -8.16 10.31 9.60
N LEU A 151 -8.12 8.98 9.72
CA LEU A 151 -6.91 8.26 10.15
C LEU A 151 -5.74 8.39 9.17
N ALA A 152 -6.01 8.52 7.86
CA ALA A 152 -4.97 8.72 6.85
C ALA A 152 -4.29 10.11 6.91
N GLN A 153 -4.76 11.02 7.76
CA GLN A 153 -4.19 12.36 7.96
C GLN A 153 -3.28 12.44 9.19
N ILE A 154 -3.22 11.37 9.99
CA ILE A 154 -2.34 11.19 11.15
C ILE A 154 -1.04 10.56 10.69
#